data_AF-J4D8Y3-F1
#
_entry.id   AF-J4D8Y3-F1
#
_cell.length_a   1.000
_cell.length_b   1.000
_cell.length_c   1.000
_cell.angle_alpha   90.00
_cell.angle_beta   90.00
_cell.angle_gamma   90.00
#
_symmetry.space_group_name_H-M   'P 1'
#
loop_
_entity.id
_entity.type
_entity.pdbx_description
1 polymer ?
#
loop_
_entity_poly.entity_id
_entity_poly.type
_entity_poly.pdbx_seq_one_letter_code
_entity_poly.pdbx_strand_id
1 'polypeptide(L)'
;MSNDSMSATSDFDELFKVNSVEYIKRSDDKSDSEIENIFKRLAELDNNNVKKDGCKYLIKILENILLDPSNLKTRRIRISNDVFTKYISNNGVLLKLFVSFGFVVVKEFYVLQVVEFHKLVNAYKQLIFMLDESFGLKHRSMESHFFDPFKSYKHNANVYANSESFELVSKDLTKIGIDEVYKDISERQDIASTLDDWNPSIKQELSPVRPSKIAADSNDSFSPSTASLIKMYNIGKNENFESKSKKELETLKTKSEHAKRCPVVELKIRLPKSTTLLIHVPVKSPVRTVRSNIQKILLDDVSLEDWHLVEFPIRRRINDDRTLLEEGIMFKSVLHFTFKEVQRNNYQVVKSEFLEKYKPRD
;
A
#
# COMPACT_ATOMS: atom_id res chain seq x y z
N MET A 1 20.00 8.76 20.13
CA MET A 1 19.07 9.14 19.03
C MET A 1 18.63 7.87 18.33
N SER A 2 17.38 7.85 17.86
CA SER A 2 16.73 6.79 17.06
C SER A 2 15.99 5.71 17.85
N ASN A 3 14.70 5.97 18.09
CA ASN A 3 13.66 4.94 18.32
C ASN A 3 12.27 5.53 17.96
N ASP A 4 12.12 6.08 16.74
CA ASP A 4 10.87 6.78 16.34
C ASP A 4 10.10 6.13 15.19
N SER A 5 10.53 4.97 14.68
CA SER A 5 9.84 4.33 13.53
C SER A 5 8.83 3.25 13.91
N MET A 6 8.76 2.81 15.18
CA MET A 6 7.81 1.79 15.63
C MET A 6 6.57 2.30 16.37
N SER A 7 6.53 3.56 16.81
CA SER A 7 5.37 4.08 17.56
C SER A 7 4.20 4.51 16.65
N ALA A 8 4.49 5.03 15.46
CA ALA A 8 3.49 5.68 14.62
C ALA A 8 2.42 4.70 14.09
N THR A 9 2.76 3.45 13.80
CA THR A 9 1.79 2.44 13.33
C THR A 9 0.85 1.98 14.45
N SER A 10 1.38 1.79 15.66
CA SER A 10 0.58 1.35 16.83
C SER A 10 -0.51 2.34 17.23
N ASP A 11 -0.24 3.64 17.10
CA ASP A 11 -1.21 4.69 17.44
C ASP A 11 -2.38 4.76 16.45
N PHE A 12 -2.15 4.49 15.16
CA PHE A 12 -3.24 4.46 14.17
C PHE A 12 -4.13 3.24 14.34
N ASP A 13 -3.54 2.08 14.63
CA ASP A 13 -4.28 0.83 14.86
C ASP A 13 -5.23 0.96 16.05
N GLU A 14 -4.83 1.68 17.11
CA GLU A 14 -5.70 1.90 18.27
C GLU A 14 -6.81 2.92 17.99
N LEU A 15 -6.55 3.96 17.18
CA LEU A 15 -7.54 4.97 16.80
C LEU A 15 -8.58 4.42 15.81
N PHE A 16 -8.18 3.53 14.91
CA PHE A 16 -9.01 2.99 13.82
C PHE A 16 -9.20 1.47 13.96
N LYS A 17 -9.77 1.03 15.08
CA LYS A 17 -10.15 -0.39 15.29
C LYS A 17 -11.02 -0.93 14.15
N VAL A 18 -11.89 -0.07 13.63
CA VAL A 18 -12.63 -0.30 12.39
C VAL A 18 -12.18 0.75 11.38
N ASN A 19 -11.79 0.30 10.18
CA ASN A 19 -11.44 1.18 9.07
C ASN A 19 -12.19 0.70 7.82
N SER A 20 -13.37 1.27 7.56
CA SER A 20 -14.15 0.92 6.39
C SER A 20 -14.80 2.14 5.74
N VAL A 21 -14.98 2.06 4.42
CA VAL A 21 -15.72 3.07 3.64
C VAL A 21 -16.92 2.39 3.00
N GLU A 22 -18.09 2.97 3.20
CA GLU A 22 -19.37 2.49 2.72
C GLU A 22 -19.96 3.50 1.72
N TYR A 23 -19.97 3.15 0.44
CA TYR A 23 -20.35 4.06 -0.65
C TYR A 23 -21.84 4.05 -0.98
N ILE A 24 -22.56 3.02 -0.55
CA ILE A 24 -23.97 2.80 -0.89
C ILE A 24 -24.79 2.76 0.39
N LYS A 25 -25.95 3.43 0.37
CA LYS A 25 -26.93 3.42 1.45
C LYS A 25 -27.52 2.03 1.63
N ARG A 26 -27.56 1.52 2.87
CA ARG A 26 -28.26 0.27 3.18
C ARG A 26 -29.76 0.55 3.37
N SER A 27 -30.61 -0.40 3.02
CA SER A 27 -32.08 -0.27 3.14
C SER A 27 -32.56 0.00 4.57
N ASP A 28 -31.74 -0.35 5.56
CA ASP A 28 -32.11 -0.36 6.97
C ASP A 28 -31.57 0.85 7.77
N ASP A 29 -30.95 1.83 7.10
CA ASP A 29 -30.37 3.00 7.74
C ASP A 29 -31.44 3.96 8.29
N LYS A 30 -31.75 3.83 9.59
CA LYS A 30 -32.60 4.75 10.35
C LYS A 30 -31.92 6.09 10.70
N SER A 31 -30.62 6.22 10.45
CA SER A 31 -29.77 7.32 10.94
C SER A 31 -29.96 8.66 10.21
N ASP A 32 -30.52 8.66 9.00
CA ASP A 32 -30.75 9.88 8.23
C ASP A 32 -31.73 10.85 8.91
N SER A 33 -32.74 10.30 9.62
CA SER A 33 -33.74 11.10 10.33
C SER A 33 -33.17 11.96 11.46
N GLU A 34 -32.09 11.51 12.10
CA GLU A 34 -31.42 12.25 13.18
C GLU A 34 -30.62 13.43 12.62
N ILE A 35 -29.86 13.21 11.54
CA ILE A 35 -29.13 14.27 10.84
C ILE A 35 -30.09 15.36 10.35
N GLU A 36 -31.20 14.96 9.72
CA GLU A 36 -32.21 15.91 9.23
C GLU A 36 -32.79 16.77 10.36
N ASN A 37 -33.07 16.16 11.53
CA ASN A 37 -33.55 16.89 12.69
C ASN A 37 -32.50 17.86 13.25
N ILE A 38 -31.22 17.50 13.22
CA ILE A 38 -30.14 18.40 13.63
C ILE A 38 -30.00 19.56 12.63
N PHE A 39 -30.12 19.32 11.33
CA PHE A 39 -30.11 20.39 10.32
C PHE A 39 -31.28 21.36 10.51
N LYS A 40 -32.49 20.88 10.83
CA LYS A 40 -33.63 21.74 11.18
C LYS A 40 -33.32 22.63 12.39
N ARG A 41 -32.79 22.04 13.47
CA ARG A 41 -32.34 22.80 14.65
C ARG A 41 -31.24 23.80 14.34
N LEU A 42 -30.31 23.45 13.45
CA LEU A 42 -29.26 24.35 13.01
C LEU A 42 -29.86 25.52 12.22
N ALA A 43 -30.90 25.29 11.41
CA ALA A 43 -31.61 26.32 10.67
C ALA A 43 -32.33 27.32 11.58
N GLU A 44 -32.91 26.84 12.68
CA GLU A 44 -33.60 27.64 13.71
C GLU A 44 -32.65 28.56 14.52
N LEU A 45 -31.35 28.30 14.54
CA LEU A 45 -30.39 29.17 15.23
C LEU A 45 -30.22 30.52 14.53
N ASP A 46 -29.99 31.57 15.32
CA ASP A 46 -29.65 32.90 14.84
C ASP A 46 -28.48 32.88 13.83
N ASN A 47 -28.64 33.60 12.73
CA ASN A 47 -27.64 33.72 11.69
C ASN A 47 -26.51 34.66 12.13
N ASN A 48 -25.54 34.11 12.85
CA ASN A 48 -24.35 34.81 13.33
C ASN A 48 -23.06 34.28 12.66
N ASN A 49 -21.95 34.99 12.89
CA ASN A 49 -20.64 34.60 12.34
C ASN A 49 -20.16 33.23 12.86
N VAL A 50 -20.55 32.83 14.07
CA VAL A 50 -20.17 31.54 14.64
C VAL A 50 -20.79 30.38 13.85
N LYS A 51 -22.10 30.45 13.57
CA LYS A 51 -22.83 29.48 12.74
C LYS A 51 -22.24 29.43 11.33
N LYS A 52 -22.01 30.60 10.71
CA LYS A 52 -21.40 30.72 9.38
C LYS A 52 -20.02 30.07 9.29
N ASP A 53 -19.11 30.41 10.20
CA ASP A 53 -17.74 29.90 10.18
C ASP A 53 -17.69 28.41 10.56
N GLY A 54 -18.58 27.97 11.46
CA GLY A 54 -18.80 26.57 11.78
C GLY A 54 -19.23 25.74 10.58
N CYS A 55 -20.24 26.17 9.83
CA CYS A 55 -20.69 25.49 8.60
C CYS A 55 -19.58 25.41 7.55
N LYS A 56 -18.83 26.50 7.33
CA LYS A 56 -17.67 26.50 6.43
C LYS A 56 -16.61 25.49 6.86
N TYR A 57 -16.33 25.40 8.16
CA TYR A 57 -15.34 24.47 8.67
C TYR A 57 -15.80 23.01 8.54
N LEU A 58 -17.08 22.72 8.79
CA LEU A 58 -17.66 21.40 8.55
C LEU A 58 -17.58 21.01 7.06
N ILE A 59 -17.90 21.93 6.15
CA ILE A 59 -17.76 21.69 4.71
C ILE A 59 -16.32 21.30 4.37
N LYS A 60 -15.34 22.04 4.87
CA LYS A 60 -13.92 21.75 4.61
C LYS A 60 -13.49 20.38 5.18
N ILE A 61 -14.00 20.00 6.35
CA ILE A 61 -13.75 18.65 6.91
C ILE A 61 -14.32 17.59 5.97
N LEU A 62 -15.58 17.73 5.56
CA LEU A 62 -16.25 16.79 4.67
C LEU A 62 -15.55 16.71 3.30
N GLU A 63 -15.16 17.84 2.71
CA GLU A 63 -14.41 17.87 1.44
C GLU A 63 -13.11 17.07 1.53
N ASN A 64 -12.31 17.29 2.58
CA ASN A 64 -11.04 16.57 2.76
C ASN A 64 -11.23 15.06 2.92
N ILE A 65 -12.34 14.62 3.51
CA ILE A 65 -12.68 13.20 3.67
C ILE A 65 -13.26 12.64 2.37
N LEU A 66 -14.15 13.36 1.69
CA LEU A 66 -14.81 12.90 0.46
C LEU A 66 -13.87 12.88 -0.76
N LEU A 67 -12.81 13.70 -0.75
CA LEU A 67 -11.75 13.68 -1.77
C LEU A 67 -10.86 12.44 -1.65
N ASP A 68 -10.53 12.01 -0.44
CA ASP A 68 -9.81 10.76 -0.18
C ASP A 68 -10.37 10.06 1.07
N PRO A 69 -11.44 9.26 0.91
CA PRO A 69 -12.09 8.57 2.01
C PRO A 69 -11.19 7.56 2.69
N SER A 70 -10.05 7.19 2.09
CA SER A 70 -9.10 6.22 2.64
C SER A 70 -8.07 6.88 3.57
N ASN A 71 -7.91 8.20 3.54
CA ASN A 71 -6.88 8.90 4.30
C ASN A 71 -7.22 9.01 5.80
N LEU A 72 -6.48 8.28 6.63
CA LEU A 72 -6.69 8.30 8.09
C LEU A 72 -6.35 9.64 8.74
N LYS A 73 -5.51 10.48 8.11
CA LYS A 73 -5.14 11.79 8.67
C LYS A 73 -6.27 12.79 8.58
N THR A 74 -7.09 12.75 7.51
CA THR A 74 -8.24 13.65 7.33
C THR A 74 -9.46 13.19 8.13
N ARG A 75 -9.51 11.91 8.49
CA ARG A 75 -10.57 11.30 9.31
C ARG A 75 -10.39 11.46 10.82
N ARG A 76 -9.37 12.18 11.28
CA ARG A 76 -9.15 12.43 12.71
C ARG A 76 -8.93 13.91 13.00
N ILE A 77 -9.47 14.37 14.13
CA ILE A 77 -9.31 15.73 14.63
C ILE A 77 -8.98 15.65 16.10
N ARG A 78 -7.91 16.33 16.54
CA ARG A 78 -7.55 16.39 17.95
C ARG A 78 -8.59 17.24 18.70
N ILE A 79 -9.05 16.77 19.85
CA ILE A 79 -10.04 17.47 20.68
C ILE A 79 -9.51 18.85 21.11
N SER A 80 -8.21 18.92 21.42
CA SER A 80 -7.53 20.17 21.79
C SER A 80 -7.19 21.08 20.60
N ASN A 81 -7.71 20.82 19.40
CA ASN A 81 -7.44 21.67 18.25
C ASN A 81 -8.19 23.00 18.38
N ASP A 82 -7.46 24.11 18.49
CA ASP A 82 -8.05 25.44 18.73
C ASP A 82 -9.09 25.84 17.68
N VAL A 83 -8.86 25.49 16.42
CA VAL A 83 -9.77 25.80 15.30
C VAL A 83 -11.07 25.00 15.45
N PHE A 84 -10.97 23.70 15.75
CA PHE A 84 -12.14 22.86 16.02
C PHE A 84 -12.90 23.34 17.26
N THR A 85 -12.20 23.67 18.34
CA THR A 85 -12.82 24.16 19.58
C THR A 85 -13.57 25.46 19.34
N LYS A 86 -12.94 26.40 18.64
CA LYS A 86 -13.51 27.70 18.31
C LYS A 86 -14.78 27.60 17.46
N TYR A 87 -14.77 26.79 16.41
CA TYR A 87 -15.85 26.79 15.42
C TYR A 87 -16.90 25.71 15.64
N ILE A 88 -16.57 24.59 16.29
CA ILE A 88 -17.45 23.42 16.43
C ILE A 88 -17.71 23.09 17.89
N SER A 89 -16.66 22.79 18.68
CA SER A 89 -16.84 22.20 20.03
C SER A 89 -17.66 23.08 20.98
N ASN A 90 -17.50 24.41 20.88
CA ASN A 90 -18.22 25.36 21.74
C ASN A 90 -19.68 25.57 21.33
N ASN A 91 -20.11 25.04 20.17
CA ASN A 91 -21.49 25.13 19.70
C ASN A 91 -22.15 23.75 19.74
N GLY A 92 -23.06 23.55 20.69
CA GLY A 92 -23.69 22.25 20.92
C GLY A 92 -24.46 21.67 19.73
N VAL A 93 -25.01 22.50 18.83
CA VAL A 93 -25.73 22.03 17.64
C VAL A 93 -24.73 21.61 16.55
N LEU A 94 -23.70 22.41 16.30
CA LEU A 94 -22.64 22.08 15.35
C LEU A 94 -21.85 20.84 15.79
N LEU A 95 -21.57 20.70 17.09
CA LEU A 95 -20.92 19.51 17.64
C LEU A 95 -21.79 18.27 17.47
N LYS A 96 -23.10 18.37 17.75
CA LYS A 96 -24.04 17.27 17.49
C LYS A 96 -24.09 16.89 16.01
N LEU A 97 -24.11 17.88 15.11
CA LEU A 97 -24.06 17.64 13.68
C LEU A 97 -22.77 16.92 13.29
N PHE A 98 -21.62 17.39 13.78
CA PHE A 98 -20.33 16.76 13.55
C PHE A 98 -20.29 15.31 14.03
N VAL A 99 -20.80 15.02 15.24
CA VAL A 99 -20.89 13.64 15.77
C VAL A 99 -21.85 12.78 14.95
N SER A 100 -22.96 13.34 14.47
CA SER A 100 -23.94 12.61 13.65
C SER A 100 -23.39 12.16 12.29
N PHE A 101 -22.32 12.79 11.80
CA PHE A 101 -21.56 12.31 10.64
C PHE A 101 -20.85 10.96 10.88
N GLY A 102 -20.78 10.50 12.15
CA GLY A 102 -20.15 9.25 12.55
C GLY A 102 -18.83 9.42 13.31
N PHE A 103 -18.44 10.64 13.66
CA PHE A 103 -17.24 10.88 14.46
C PHE A 103 -17.44 10.42 15.91
N VAL A 104 -16.52 9.58 16.39
CA VAL A 104 -16.51 9.07 17.76
C VAL A 104 -15.26 9.52 18.50
N VAL A 105 -15.35 9.69 19.82
CA VAL A 105 -14.20 10.04 20.64
C VAL A 105 -13.38 8.78 20.93
N VAL A 106 -12.10 8.82 20.58
CA VAL A 106 -11.10 7.79 20.91
C VAL A 106 -9.86 8.49 21.44
N LYS A 107 -9.53 8.26 22.72
CA LYS A 107 -8.47 9.00 23.43
C LYS A 107 -8.69 10.52 23.34
N GLU A 108 -7.69 11.26 22.84
CA GLU A 108 -7.73 12.73 22.65
C GLU A 108 -8.22 13.16 21.26
N PHE A 109 -8.86 12.27 20.49
CA PHE A 109 -9.26 12.54 19.11
C PHE A 109 -10.74 12.24 18.86
N TYR A 110 -11.36 13.04 17.99
CA TYR A 110 -12.53 12.62 17.22
C TYR A 110 -12.07 11.87 15.98
N VAL A 111 -12.60 10.68 15.76
CA VAL A 111 -12.19 9.77 14.70
C VAL A 111 -13.40 9.26 13.93
N LEU A 112 -13.33 9.26 12.61
CA LEU A 112 -14.32 8.66 11.72
C LEU A 112 -13.83 7.28 11.25
N GLN A 113 -14.23 6.25 12.01
CA GLN A 113 -13.82 4.85 11.77
C GLN A 113 -14.53 4.21 10.56
N VAL A 114 -15.82 4.48 10.43
CA VAL A 114 -16.65 4.06 9.30
C VAL A 114 -17.06 5.30 8.52
N VAL A 115 -16.71 5.34 7.23
CA VAL A 115 -17.08 6.45 6.34
C VAL A 115 -18.32 6.07 5.57
N GLU A 116 -19.48 6.56 6.00
CA GLU A 116 -20.74 6.45 5.26
C GLU A 116 -20.77 7.52 4.15
N PHE A 117 -20.08 7.25 3.04
CA PHE A 117 -19.79 8.24 2.00
C PHE A 117 -21.06 8.93 1.47
N HIS A 118 -22.11 8.17 1.20
CA HIS A 118 -23.39 8.70 0.71
C HIS A 118 -24.02 9.72 1.68
N LYS A 119 -23.97 9.43 2.99
CA LYS A 119 -24.48 10.29 4.05
C LYS A 119 -23.66 11.57 4.18
N LEU A 120 -22.34 11.45 4.10
CA LEU A 120 -21.44 12.61 4.11
C LEU A 120 -21.64 13.52 2.89
N VAL A 121 -21.86 12.95 1.69
CA VAL A 121 -22.19 13.74 0.49
C VAL A 121 -23.51 14.49 0.68
N ASN A 122 -24.54 13.85 1.24
CA ASN A 122 -25.82 14.50 1.51
C ASN A 122 -25.68 15.62 2.54
N ALA A 123 -24.97 15.39 3.64
CA ALA A 123 -24.70 16.41 4.65
C ALA A 123 -23.91 17.60 4.07
N TYR A 124 -22.91 17.32 3.22
CA TYR A 124 -22.13 18.34 2.52
C TYR A 124 -23.02 19.22 1.62
N LYS A 125 -23.93 18.62 0.85
CA LYS A 125 -24.91 19.36 0.04
C LYS A 125 -25.81 20.25 0.89
N GLN A 126 -26.33 19.72 2.00
CA GLN A 126 -27.20 20.49 2.91
C GLN A 126 -26.46 21.66 3.55
N LEU A 127 -25.20 21.49 3.95
CA LEU A 127 -24.38 22.58 4.48
C LEU A 127 -24.14 23.70 3.46
N ILE A 128 -23.88 23.35 2.19
CA ILE A 128 -23.72 24.33 1.11
C ILE A 128 -25.03 25.08 0.88
N PHE A 129 -26.14 24.35 0.77
CA PHE A 129 -27.46 24.95 0.60
C PHE A 129 -27.78 25.92 1.74
N MET A 130 -27.47 25.53 2.98
CA MET A 130 -27.66 26.38 4.14
C MET A 130 -26.80 27.65 4.10
N LEU A 131 -25.54 27.57 3.66
CA LEU A 131 -24.69 28.73 3.51
C LEU A 131 -25.22 29.71 2.46
N ASP A 132 -25.81 29.19 1.38
CA ASP A 132 -26.41 30.02 0.33
C ASP A 132 -27.71 30.67 0.82
N GLU A 133 -28.65 29.90 1.39
CA GLU A 133 -29.93 30.45 1.88
C GLU A 133 -29.77 31.39 3.09
N SER A 134 -29.02 30.98 4.12
CA SER A 134 -28.97 31.71 5.39
C SER A 134 -28.01 32.91 5.35
N PHE A 135 -27.02 32.89 4.45
CA PHE A 135 -25.94 33.89 4.43
C PHE A 135 -25.65 34.47 3.04
N GLY A 136 -26.31 34.00 1.97
CA GLY A 136 -26.06 34.45 0.60
C GLY A 136 -24.68 34.05 0.06
N LEU A 137 -24.06 33.01 0.61
CA LEU A 137 -22.70 32.60 0.29
C LEU A 137 -22.70 31.43 -0.69
N LYS A 138 -22.43 31.73 -1.96
CA LYS A 138 -22.21 30.70 -2.99
C LYS A 138 -20.89 29.97 -2.76
N HIS A 139 -20.97 28.75 -2.25
CA HIS A 139 -19.82 27.85 -2.15
C HIS A 139 -19.67 27.03 -3.44
N ARG A 140 -18.46 27.03 -4.02
CA ARG A 140 -18.19 26.23 -5.24
C ARG A 140 -18.11 24.76 -4.86
N SER A 141 -19.07 23.96 -5.32
CA SER A 141 -19.10 22.54 -4.97
C SER A 141 -17.95 21.75 -5.62
N MET A 142 -17.29 20.91 -4.81
CA MET A 142 -16.27 19.93 -5.21
C MET A 142 -16.84 18.54 -5.53
N GLU A 143 -18.17 18.37 -5.58
CA GLU A 143 -18.81 17.06 -5.72
C GLU A 143 -18.37 16.27 -6.96
N SER A 144 -18.05 16.96 -8.06
CA SER A 144 -17.52 16.33 -9.27
C SER A 144 -16.18 15.61 -9.05
N HIS A 145 -15.42 16.02 -8.04
CA HIS A 145 -14.08 15.53 -7.71
C HIS A 145 -14.05 14.51 -6.56
N PHE A 146 -15.18 14.26 -5.88
CA PHE A 146 -15.21 13.29 -4.79
C PHE A 146 -14.94 11.88 -5.32
N PHE A 147 -14.20 11.11 -4.53
CA PHE A 147 -13.80 9.76 -4.89
C PHE A 147 -14.98 8.80 -4.73
N ASP A 148 -15.57 8.38 -5.85
CA ASP A 148 -16.59 7.33 -5.89
C ASP A 148 -16.11 6.23 -6.84
N PRO A 149 -15.68 5.05 -6.33
CA PRO A 149 -15.17 3.97 -7.15
C PRO A 149 -16.25 3.39 -8.08
N PHE A 150 -17.54 3.68 -7.84
CA PHE A 150 -18.67 3.19 -8.63
C PHE A 150 -19.12 4.18 -9.72
N LYS A 151 -18.57 5.41 -9.76
CA LYS A 151 -18.98 6.47 -10.70
C LYS A 151 -18.81 6.08 -12.17
N SER A 152 -17.73 5.39 -12.51
CA SER A 152 -17.47 4.86 -13.86
C SER A 152 -18.39 3.69 -14.24
N TYR A 153 -18.86 2.92 -13.27
CA TYR A 153 -19.70 1.75 -13.50
C TYR A 153 -21.15 2.13 -13.83
N LYS A 154 -21.66 3.24 -13.30
CA LYS A 154 -22.97 3.81 -13.68
C LYS A 154 -23.07 4.17 -15.16
N HIS A 155 -21.95 4.44 -15.83
CA HIS A 155 -21.91 4.77 -17.26
C HIS A 155 -21.80 3.54 -18.18
N ASN A 156 -21.44 2.37 -17.64
CA ASN A 156 -21.13 1.16 -18.41
C ASN A 156 -22.12 0.00 -18.19
N ALA A 157 -23.15 0.19 -17.34
CA ALA A 157 -24.20 -0.79 -17.17
C ALA A 157 -25.05 -0.84 -18.45
N ASN A 158 -24.72 -1.78 -19.32
CA ASN A 158 -25.62 -2.30 -20.33
C ASN A 158 -26.83 -2.89 -19.56
N VAL A 159 -27.92 -2.13 -19.50
CA VAL A 159 -29.11 -2.33 -18.63
C VAL A 159 -29.79 -3.70 -18.81
N TYR A 160 -29.37 -4.50 -19.79
CA TYR A 160 -29.95 -5.81 -20.15
C TYR A 160 -29.09 -7.03 -19.82
N ALA A 161 -27.86 -6.86 -19.30
CA ALA A 161 -27.12 -8.00 -18.79
C ALA A 161 -27.70 -8.38 -17.43
N ASN A 162 -28.49 -9.47 -17.41
CA ASN A 162 -28.83 -10.23 -16.19
C ASN A 162 -27.52 -10.52 -15.43
N SER A 163 -27.15 -9.60 -14.55
CA SER A 163 -25.92 -9.63 -13.78
C SER A 163 -26.29 -9.78 -12.33
N GLU A 164 -26.69 -11.00 -11.98
CA GLU A 164 -26.45 -11.54 -10.64
C GLU A 164 -24.94 -11.59 -10.29
N SER A 165 -24.05 -11.15 -11.21
CA SER A 165 -22.60 -11.27 -11.12
C SER A 165 -21.85 -10.06 -10.55
N PHE A 166 -22.56 -8.99 -10.18
CA PHE A 166 -21.93 -7.85 -9.50
C PHE A 166 -22.83 -7.40 -8.35
N GLU A 167 -22.75 -8.11 -7.22
CA GLU A 167 -23.17 -7.52 -5.96
C GLU A 167 -22.39 -6.21 -5.83
N LEU A 168 -23.08 -5.08 -5.97
CA LEU A 168 -22.60 -3.77 -5.55
C LEU A 168 -22.48 -3.82 -4.03
N VAL A 169 -21.48 -4.55 -3.54
CA VAL A 169 -21.17 -4.60 -2.13
C VAL A 169 -20.80 -3.18 -1.75
N SER A 170 -21.46 -2.65 -0.72
CA SER A 170 -21.28 -1.26 -0.23
C SER A 170 -19.83 -0.82 0.02
N LYS A 171 -18.85 -1.74 -0.02
CA LYS A 171 -17.42 -1.55 0.27
C LYS A 171 -16.57 -1.90 -0.96
N ASP A 172 -15.44 -1.23 -1.11
CA ASP A 172 -14.42 -1.61 -2.10
C ASP A 172 -13.65 -2.86 -1.63
N LEU A 173 -14.26 -4.03 -1.85
CA LEU A 173 -13.69 -5.33 -1.47
C LEU A 173 -12.35 -5.62 -2.17
N THR A 174 -12.12 -5.03 -3.35
CA THR A 174 -10.88 -5.26 -4.10
C THR A 174 -9.72 -4.59 -3.38
N LYS A 175 -9.90 -3.34 -2.94
CA LYS A 175 -8.88 -2.63 -2.17
C LYS A 175 -8.59 -3.32 -0.83
N ILE A 176 -9.63 -3.74 -0.12
CA ILE A 176 -9.48 -4.50 1.14
C ILE A 176 -8.66 -5.78 0.89
N GLY A 177 -9.01 -6.54 -0.14
CA GLY A 177 -8.26 -7.75 -0.48
C GLY A 177 -6.81 -7.48 -0.86
N ILE A 178 -6.53 -6.38 -1.56
CA ILE A 178 -5.15 -5.97 -1.89
C ILE A 178 -4.37 -5.68 -0.61
N ASP A 179 -4.92 -4.86 0.29
CA ASP A 179 -4.27 -4.46 1.54
C ASP A 179 -4.01 -5.68 2.46
N GLU A 180 -4.96 -6.61 2.54
CA GLU A 180 -4.82 -7.86 3.31
C GLU A 180 -3.71 -8.76 2.77
N VAL A 181 -3.66 -8.96 1.45
CA VAL A 181 -2.65 -9.83 0.83
C VAL A 181 -1.28 -9.17 0.87
N TYR A 182 -1.18 -7.85 0.72
CA TYR A 182 0.08 -7.13 0.95
C TYR A 182 0.56 -7.33 2.40
N LYS A 183 -0.34 -7.24 3.39
CA LYS A 183 0.03 -7.48 4.79
C LYS A 183 0.57 -8.89 5.02
N ASP A 184 -0.03 -9.92 4.42
CA ASP A 184 0.47 -11.31 4.47
C ASP A 184 1.84 -11.44 3.80
N ILE A 185 2.04 -10.83 2.63
CA ILE A 185 3.32 -10.87 1.90
C ILE A 185 4.45 -10.14 2.67
N SER A 186 4.12 -9.01 3.28
CA SER A 186 5.07 -8.17 4.03
C SER A 186 5.31 -8.64 5.47
N GLU A 187 4.54 -9.62 5.96
CA GLU A 187 4.76 -10.21 7.27
C GLU A 187 6.15 -10.85 7.34
N ARG A 188 7.00 -10.31 8.22
CA ARG A 188 8.39 -10.74 8.34
C ARG A 188 8.47 -12.00 9.18
N GLN A 189 9.23 -12.97 8.68
CA GLN A 189 9.58 -14.13 9.49
C GLN A 189 10.89 -13.81 10.23
N ASP A 190 10.76 -13.17 11.40
CA ASP A 190 11.88 -12.84 12.29
C ASP A 190 12.35 -14.07 13.07
N ILE A 191 12.76 -15.11 12.35
CA ILE A 191 13.50 -16.20 12.95
C ILE A 191 14.95 -15.72 13.05
N ALA A 192 15.53 -15.79 14.25
CA ALA A 192 16.95 -15.59 14.47
C ALA A 192 17.75 -16.72 13.79
N SER A 193 17.78 -16.72 12.47
CA SER A 193 18.46 -17.72 11.66
C SER A 193 19.90 -17.29 11.39
N THR A 194 20.82 -18.21 11.61
CA THR A 194 22.22 -18.10 11.24
C THR A 194 22.45 -18.61 9.82
N LEU A 195 23.64 -18.38 9.27
CA LEU A 195 23.99 -18.89 7.95
C LEU A 195 24.00 -20.42 7.90
N ASP A 196 24.35 -21.08 9.01
CA ASP A 196 24.40 -22.55 9.12
C ASP A 196 23.01 -23.18 8.95
N ASP A 197 21.95 -22.48 9.38
CA ASP A 197 20.56 -22.93 9.26
C ASP A 197 20.06 -22.96 7.79
N TRP A 198 20.82 -22.36 6.86
CA TRP A 198 20.46 -22.22 5.45
C TRP A 198 21.18 -23.22 4.54
N ASN A 199 21.81 -24.26 5.11
CA ASN A 199 22.56 -25.29 4.37
C ASN A 199 23.55 -24.69 3.34
N PRO A 200 24.50 -23.87 3.78
CA PRO A 200 25.42 -23.16 2.90
C PRO A 200 26.39 -24.12 2.20
N SER A 201 26.62 -23.89 0.90
CA SER A 201 27.61 -24.60 0.09
C SER A 201 28.40 -23.61 -0.74
N ILE A 202 29.73 -23.63 -0.63
CA ILE A 202 30.63 -22.74 -1.38
C ILE A 202 31.40 -23.54 -2.43
N LYS A 203 31.25 -23.16 -3.70
CA LYS A 203 32.00 -23.74 -4.83
C LYS A 203 32.95 -22.70 -5.41
N GLN A 204 34.20 -23.07 -5.61
CA GLN A 204 35.16 -22.31 -6.40
C GLN A 204 35.25 -22.93 -7.80
N GLU A 205 34.76 -22.22 -8.81
CA GLU A 205 34.90 -22.68 -10.19
C GLU A 205 36.33 -22.41 -10.66
N LEU A 206 37.13 -23.48 -10.81
CA LEU A 206 38.49 -23.45 -11.36
C LEU A 206 38.45 -23.31 -12.89
N SER A 207 37.84 -22.25 -13.42
CA SER A 207 37.99 -21.80 -14.81
C SER A 207 37.25 -20.47 -15.00
N PRO A 208 37.81 -19.49 -15.73
CA PRO A 208 37.02 -18.35 -16.17
C PRO A 208 36.12 -18.82 -17.32
N VAL A 209 34.84 -19.04 -17.04
CA VAL A 209 33.84 -19.14 -18.11
C VAL A 209 33.86 -17.78 -18.83
N ARG A 210 34.41 -17.77 -20.05
CA ARG A 210 34.37 -16.59 -20.93
C ARG A 210 32.94 -16.06 -20.97
N PRO A 211 32.70 -14.76 -20.76
CA PRO A 211 31.38 -14.20 -21.05
C PRO A 211 31.13 -14.43 -22.54
N SER A 212 30.12 -15.23 -22.87
CA SER A 212 29.57 -15.28 -24.21
C SER A 212 29.15 -13.87 -24.57
N LYS A 213 29.77 -13.29 -25.60
CA LYS A 213 29.32 -12.04 -26.20
C LYS A 213 27.87 -12.26 -26.62
N ILE A 214 26.94 -11.67 -25.88
CA ILE A 214 25.56 -11.52 -26.33
C ILE A 214 25.64 -10.48 -27.46
N ALA A 215 25.28 -10.90 -28.67
CA ALA A 215 25.14 -9.99 -29.80
C ALA A 215 24.11 -8.93 -29.44
N ALA A 216 24.42 -7.67 -29.75
CA ALA A 216 23.45 -6.60 -29.65
C ALA A 216 22.41 -6.82 -30.76
N ASP A 217 21.25 -7.36 -30.40
CA ASP A 217 20.10 -7.34 -31.30
C ASP A 217 19.59 -5.91 -31.41
N SER A 218 19.62 -5.44 -32.65
CA SER A 218 19.21 -4.12 -33.09
C SER A 218 17.70 -3.94 -33.04
N ASN A 219 17.28 -2.78 -32.54
CA ASN A 219 16.04 -2.08 -32.87
C ASN A 219 14.71 -2.80 -32.61
N ASP A 220 14.26 -2.78 -31.36
CA ASP A 220 12.82 -2.77 -31.07
C ASP A 220 12.31 -1.31 -31.08
N SER A 221 11.82 -0.90 -32.24
CA SER A 221 10.92 0.24 -32.35
C SER A 221 9.61 -0.12 -31.65
N PHE A 222 9.40 0.45 -30.45
CA PHE A 222 8.12 0.39 -29.75
C PHE A 222 7.06 1.18 -30.54
N SER A 223 6.47 0.52 -31.54
CA SER A 223 5.18 0.89 -32.10
C SER A 223 4.12 -0.04 -31.51
N PRO A 224 3.00 0.48 -30.97
CA PRO A 224 1.96 -0.37 -30.42
C PRO A 224 1.41 -1.26 -31.55
N SER A 225 1.47 -2.57 -31.37
CA SER A 225 0.99 -3.53 -32.37
C SER A 225 -0.49 -3.31 -32.67
N THR A 226 -0.93 -3.63 -33.89
CA THR A 226 -2.35 -3.57 -34.31
C THR A 226 -3.26 -4.33 -33.34
N ALA A 227 -2.76 -5.41 -32.74
CA ALA A 227 -3.46 -6.16 -31.69
C ALA A 227 -3.67 -5.35 -30.39
N SER A 228 -2.73 -4.47 -30.04
CA SER A 228 -2.82 -3.55 -28.89
C SER A 228 -3.85 -2.45 -29.13
N LEU A 229 -3.91 -1.93 -30.37
CA LEU A 229 -4.90 -0.95 -30.82
C LEU A 229 -6.31 -1.56 -30.91
N ILE A 230 -6.44 -2.80 -31.39
CA ILE A 230 -7.71 -3.55 -31.39
C ILE A 230 -8.18 -3.85 -29.96
N LYS A 231 -7.26 -4.21 -29.06
CA LYS A 231 -7.58 -4.36 -27.62
C LYS A 231 -8.11 -3.06 -27.04
N MET A 232 -7.48 -1.92 -27.33
CA MET A 232 -7.94 -0.58 -26.90
C MET A 232 -9.33 -0.23 -27.46
N TYR A 233 -9.58 -0.52 -28.74
CA TYR A 233 -10.87 -0.28 -29.38
C TYR A 233 -12.00 -1.15 -28.81
N ASN A 234 -11.68 -2.37 -28.35
CA ASN A 234 -12.64 -3.31 -27.79
C ASN A 234 -12.83 -3.20 -26.27
N ILE A 235 -12.16 -2.28 -25.57
CA ILE A 235 -12.30 -2.09 -24.10
C ILE A 235 -13.76 -1.79 -23.73
N GLY A 236 -14.50 -1.05 -24.58
CA GLY A 236 -15.91 -0.74 -24.34
C GLY A 236 -16.91 -1.84 -24.72
N LYS A 237 -16.46 -2.95 -25.32
CA LYS A 237 -17.31 -4.06 -25.81
C LYS A 237 -16.96 -5.42 -25.22
N ASN A 238 -15.90 -5.51 -24.41
CA ASN A 238 -15.50 -6.76 -23.78
C ASN A 238 -16.32 -7.03 -22.52
N GLU A 239 -17.14 -8.08 -22.56
CA GLU A 239 -17.73 -8.70 -21.36
C GLU A 239 -16.66 -9.18 -20.36
N ASN A 240 -15.41 -9.34 -20.81
CA ASN A 240 -14.23 -9.73 -20.03
C ASN A 240 -13.38 -8.54 -19.57
N PHE A 241 -13.97 -7.37 -19.29
CA PHE A 241 -13.23 -6.25 -18.72
C PHE A 241 -12.71 -6.62 -17.31
N GLU A 242 -11.41 -6.85 -17.20
CA GLU A 242 -10.72 -7.03 -15.92
C GLU A 242 -10.17 -5.68 -15.44
N SER A 243 -10.62 -5.22 -14.27
CA SER A 243 -10.08 -3.99 -13.69
C SER A 243 -8.61 -4.19 -13.32
N LYS A 244 -7.81 -3.11 -13.46
CA LYS A 244 -6.39 -3.11 -13.06
C LYS A 244 -6.20 -3.59 -11.62
N SER A 245 -7.06 -3.16 -10.71
CA SER A 245 -7.03 -3.54 -9.30
C SER A 245 -7.34 -5.02 -9.08
N LYS A 246 -8.29 -5.61 -9.84
CA LYS A 246 -8.57 -7.04 -9.75
C LYS A 246 -7.38 -7.88 -10.22
N LYS A 247 -6.74 -7.47 -11.32
CA LYS A 247 -5.53 -8.11 -11.84
C LYS A 247 -4.36 -8.01 -10.87
N GLU A 248 -4.20 -6.88 -10.20
CA GLU A 248 -3.22 -6.72 -9.12
C GLU A 248 -3.49 -7.68 -7.96
N LEU A 249 -4.74 -7.75 -7.49
CA LEU A 249 -5.14 -8.67 -6.42
C LEU A 249 -4.87 -10.13 -6.77
N GLU A 250 -5.20 -10.57 -7.98
CA GLU A 250 -4.94 -11.94 -8.45
C GLU A 250 -3.43 -12.23 -8.51
N THR A 251 -2.63 -11.27 -8.96
CA THR A 251 -1.17 -11.39 -8.99
C THR A 251 -0.61 -11.54 -7.57
N LEU A 252 -1.09 -10.73 -6.62
CA LEU A 252 -0.67 -10.81 -5.21
C LEU A 252 -1.11 -12.11 -4.56
N LYS A 253 -2.35 -12.58 -4.81
CA LYS A 253 -2.84 -13.86 -4.29
C LYS A 253 -2.00 -15.03 -4.79
N THR A 254 -1.73 -15.06 -6.09
CA THR A 254 -0.87 -16.08 -6.70
C THR A 254 0.51 -16.08 -6.04
N LYS A 255 1.09 -14.89 -5.81
CA LYS A 255 2.38 -14.72 -5.13
C LYS A 255 2.36 -15.21 -3.68
N SER A 256 1.32 -14.88 -2.91
CA SER A 256 1.13 -15.38 -1.52
C SER A 256 0.96 -16.91 -1.49
N GLU A 257 0.13 -17.47 -2.36
CA GLU A 257 -0.06 -18.92 -2.44
C GLU A 257 1.23 -19.67 -2.80
N HIS A 258 2.03 -19.12 -3.71
CA HIS A 258 3.34 -19.68 -4.02
C HIS A 258 4.28 -19.66 -2.83
N ALA A 259 4.31 -18.56 -2.06
CA ALA A 259 5.10 -18.47 -0.84
C ALA A 259 4.69 -19.52 0.20
N LYS A 260 3.39 -19.87 0.28
CA LYS A 260 2.90 -20.93 1.17
C LYS A 260 3.32 -22.32 0.71
N ARG A 261 3.32 -22.60 -0.60
CA ARG A 261 3.73 -23.89 -1.17
C ARG A 261 5.25 -24.10 -1.14
N CYS A 262 6.00 -23.04 -1.41
CA CYS A 262 7.46 -23.05 -1.47
C CYS A 262 8.01 -21.98 -0.53
N PRO A 263 8.05 -22.26 0.80
CA PRO A 263 8.44 -21.27 1.79
C PRO A 263 9.94 -20.95 1.78
N VAL A 264 10.75 -21.70 1.02
CA VAL A 264 12.21 -21.56 0.94
C VAL A 264 12.62 -21.32 -0.50
N VAL A 265 13.55 -20.37 -0.68
CA VAL A 265 14.21 -20.04 -1.96
C VAL A 265 15.67 -20.47 -1.93
N GLU A 266 16.13 -21.11 -2.99
CA GLU A 266 17.53 -21.40 -3.25
C GLU A 266 18.19 -20.16 -3.88
N LEU A 267 19.11 -19.53 -3.15
CA LEU A 267 19.87 -18.39 -3.64
C LEU A 267 21.27 -18.82 -4.04
N LYS A 268 21.59 -18.63 -5.31
CA LYS A 268 22.94 -18.77 -5.86
C LYS A 268 23.58 -17.39 -5.94
N ILE A 269 24.47 -17.09 -5.01
CA ILE A 269 25.16 -15.79 -4.92
C ILE A 269 26.54 -15.91 -5.55
N ARG A 270 26.75 -15.17 -6.64
CA ARG A 270 28.05 -15.07 -7.30
C ARG A 270 28.91 -14.03 -6.57
N LEU A 271 30.03 -14.49 -6.04
CA LEU A 271 31.05 -13.70 -5.37
C LEU A 271 32.24 -13.51 -6.34
N PRO A 272 33.16 -12.56 -6.03
CA PRO A 272 34.44 -12.42 -6.72
C PRO A 272 35.24 -13.73 -6.86
N LYS A 273 36.20 -13.74 -7.80
CA LYS A 273 37.08 -14.90 -8.12
C LYS A 273 36.35 -16.22 -8.43
N SER A 274 35.22 -16.16 -9.14
CA SER A 274 34.46 -17.35 -9.51
C SER A 274 34.00 -18.18 -8.30
N THR A 275 33.88 -17.55 -7.13
CA THR A 275 33.32 -18.17 -5.94
C THR A 275 31.80 -18.07 -6.01
N THR A 276 31.10 -19.16 -5.73
CA THR A 276 29.64 -19.18 -5.64
C THR A 276 29.23 -19.69 -4.26
N LEU A 277 28.35 -18.93 -3.60
CA LEU A 277 27.66 -19.35 -2.39
C LEU A 277 26.24 -19.80 -2.76
N LEU A 278 25.85 -21.01 -2.36
CA LEU A 278 24.50 -21.53 -2.45
C LEU A 278 23.90 -21.59 -1.04
N ILE A 279 22.72 -21.01 -0.84
CA ILE A 279 21.98 -21.01 0.44
C ILE A 279 20.49 -21.22 0.21
N HIS A 280 19.80 -21.76 1.21
CA HIS A 280 18.35 -22.00 1.20
C HIS A 280 17.69 -21.14 2.27
N VAL A 281 17.03 -20.07 1.85
CA VAL A 281 16.53 -19.02 2.74
C VAL A 281 15.01 -18.97 2.71
N PRO A 282 14.31 -18.76 3.85
CA PRO A 282 12.87 -18.51 3.83
C PRO A 282 12.50 -17.28 2.98
N VAL A 283 11.45 -17.39 2.16
CA VAL A 283 11.05 -16.32 1.22
C VAL A 283 10.58 -15.04 1.93
N LYS A 284 10.06 -15.16 3.15
CA LYS A 284 9.65 -14.02 4.01
C LYS A 284 10.82 -13.41 4.80
N SER A 285 12.07 -13.86 4.58
CA SER A 285 13.25 -13.27 5.23
C SER A 285 13.60 -11.91 4.63
N PRO A 286 13.90 -10.89 5.45
CA PRO A 286 14.43 -9.60 4.97
C PRO A 286 15.78 -9.77 4.25
N VAL A 287 15.97 -9.02 3.16
CA VAL A 287 17.24 -9.03 2.40
C VAL A 287 18.40 -8.59 3.28
N ARG A 288 18.18 -7.62 4.19
CA ARG A 288 19.19 -7.22 5.18
C ARG A 288 19.69 -8.37 6.04
N THR A 289 18.82 -9.31 6.42
CA THR A 289 19.21 -10.50 7.22
C THR A 289 20.11 -11.41 6.40
N VAL A 290 19.76 -11.66 5.13
CA VAL A 290 20.59 -12.43 4.19
C VAL A 290 21.98 -11.82 4.08
N ARG A 291 22.05 -10.50 3.85
CA ARG A 291 23.33 -9.80 3.75
C ARG A 291 24.14 -9.83 5.03
N SER A 292 23.49 -9.66 6.18
CA SER A 292 24.16 -9.71 7.48
C SER A 292 24.73 -11.09 7.80
N ASN A 293 24.05 -12.16 7.38
CA ASN A 293 24.58 -13.53 7.53
C ASN A 293 25.72 -13.83 6.56
N ILE A 294 25.66 -13.34 5.32
CA ILE A 294 26.79 -13.43 4.38
C ILE A 294 27.99 -12.63 4.89
N GLN A 295 27.77 -11.45 5.47
CA GLN A 295 28.84 -10.61 6.00
C GLN A 295 29.74 -11.33 7.01
N LYS A 296 29.20 -12.30 7.77
CA LYS A 296 29.96 -13.08 8.77
C LYS A 296 31.07 -13.93 8.16
N ILE A 297 30.91 -14.35 6.91
CA ILE A 297 31.90 -15.19 6.21
C ILE A 297 32.87 -14.37 5.36
N LEU A 298 32.63 -13.06 5.22
CA LEU A 298 33.51 -12.17 4.48
C LEU A 298 34.73 -11.78 5.33
N LEU A 299 35.80 -11.36 4.66
CA LEU A 299 36.98 -10.79 5.31
C LEU A 299 36.61 -9.54 6.13
N ASP A 300 37.36 -9.29 7.21
CA ASP A 300 37.07 -8.20 8.16
C ASP A 300 37.26 -6.80 7.56
N ASP A 301 37.95 -6.69 6.42
CA ASP A 301 38.17 -5.44 5.67
C ASP A 301 37.02 -5.07 4.71
N VAL A 302 36.00 -5.93 4.62
CA VAL A 302 34.77 -5.69 3.87
C VAL A 302 33.67 -5.33 4.85
N SER A 303 33.19 -4.08 4.83
CA SER A 303 32.02 -3.66 5.61
C SER A 303 30.73 -4.04 4.91
N LEU A 304 29.65 -4.22 5.68
CA LEU A 304 28.30 -4.42 5.14
C LEU A 304 27.91 -3.26 4.22
N GLU A 305 28.40 -2.05 4.46
CA GLU A 305 28.09 -0.88 3.65
C GLU A 305 28.85 -0.84 2.31
N ASP A 306 29.89 -1.65 2.13
CA ASP A 306 30.77 -1.58 0.96
C ASP A 306 30.20 -2.29 -0.26
N TRP A 307 29.15 -3.08 -0.08
CA TRP A 307 28.59 -3.95 -1.13
C TRP A 307 27.08 -4.00 -1.12
N HIS A 308 26.50 -4.62 -2.14
CA HIS A 308 25.06 -4.89 -2.26
C HIS A 308 24.81 -6.10 -3.16
N LEU A 309 23.60 -6.65 -3.09
CA LEU A 309 23.13 -7.70 -3.99
C LEU A 309 22.45 -7.09 -5.21
N VAL A 310 22.74 -7.66 -6.38
CA VAL A 310 22.25 -7.22 -7.67
C VAL A 310 21.71 -8.41 -8.46
N GLU A 311 20.62 -8.21 -9.18
CA GLU A 311 20.11 -9.13 -10.19
C GLU A 311 20.47 -8.63 -11.60
N PHE A 312 20.69 -9.56 -12.53
CA PHE A 312 21.01 -9.32 -13.95
C PHE A 312 20.06 -10.14 -14.83
N PRO A 313 19.80 -9.78 -16.11
CA PRO A 313 20.57 -8.89 -16.99
C PRO A 313 20.30 -7.39 -16.80
N ILE A 314 19.10 -7.01 -16.37
CA ILE A 314 18.80 -5.63 -15.98
C ILE A 314 19.42 -5.44 -14.60
N ARG A 315 20.50 -4.65 -14.51
CA ARG A 315 21.22 -4.39 -13.27
C ARG A 315 20.27 -3.77 -12.24
N ARG A 316 19.66 -4.60 -11.40
CA ARG A 316 18.67 -4.21 -10.39
C ARG A 316 19.26 -4.45 -9.01
N ARG A 317 19.48 -3.36 -8.25
CA ARG A 317 19.86 -3.46 -6.84
C ARG A 317 18.67 -3.95 -6.04
N ILE A 318 18.88 -4.98 -5.23
CA ILE A 318 17.85 -5.52 -4.33
C ILE A 318 17.73 -4.60 -3.11
N ASN A 319 16.50 -4.30 -2.70
CA ASN A 319 16.22 -3.46 -1.55
C ASN A 319 16.39 -4.23 -0.23
N ASP A 320 17.18 -3.70 0.70
CA ASP A 320 17.49 -4.32 1.99
C ASP A 320 16.29 -4.38 2.95
N ASP A 321 15.39 -3.38 2.87
CA ASP A 321 14.28 -3.20 3.81
C ASP A 321 13.07 -4.10 3.50
N ARG A 322 13.10 -4.78 2.36
CA ARG A 322 12.07 -5.67 1.86
C ARG A 322 12.46 -7.13 2.04
N THR A 323 11.47 -8.00 2.07
CA THR A 323 11.65 -9.46 2.04
C THR A 323 12.03 -9.93 0.64
N LEU A 324 12.62 -11.13 0.54
CA LEU A 324 12.90 -11.77 -0.74
C LEU A 324 11.61 -11.90 -1.58
N LEU A 325 10.50 -12.26 -0.94
CA LEU A 325 9.19 -12.35 -1.56
C LEU A 325 8.75 -11.00 -2.13
N GLU A 326 8.81 -9.92 -1.36
CA GLU A 326 8.46 -8.57 -1.83
C GLU A 326 9.28 -8.16 -3.06
N GLU A 327 10.59 -8.46 -3.06
CA GLU A 327 11.51 -8.23 -4.18
C GLU A 327 11.34 -9.19 -5.37
N GLY A 328 10.38 -10.11 -5.30
CA GLY A 328 10.05 -11.06 -6.37
C GLY A 328 11.03 -12.22 -6.49
N ILE A 329 11.91 -12.42 -5.51
CA ILE A 329 12.90 -13.48 -5.46
C ILE A 329 12.24 -14.74 -4.90
N MET A 330 11.93 -15.70 -5.78
CA MET A 330 11.23 -16.93 -5.46
C MET A 330 11.89 -18.16 -6.12
N PHE A 331 11.66 -19.34 -5.56
CA PHE A 331 12.15 -20.63 -6.05
C PHE A 331 13.68 -20.75 -6.11
N LYS A 332 14.28 -20.40 -7.24
CA LYS A 332 15.73 -20.42 -7.49
C LYS A 332 16.12 -19.09 -8.10
N SER A 333 17.04 -18.37 -7.47
CA SER A 333 17.46 -17.07 -7.96
C SER A 333 18.97 -16.91 -7.93
N VAL A 334 19.51 -16.25 -8.96
CA VAL A 334 20.93 -15.95 -9.06
C VAL A 334 21.14 -14.48 -8.77
N LEU A 335 21.88 -14.19 -7.71
CA LEU A 335 22.23 -12.83 -7.32
C LEU A 335 23.73 -12.64 -7.41
N HIS A 336 24.16 -11.39 -7.59
CA HIS A 336 25.56 -11.04 -7.72
C HIS A 336 25.95 -10.11 -6.58
N PHE A 337 27.01 -10.49 -5.88
CA PHE A 337 27.70 -9.60 -4.96
C PHE A 337 28.42 -8.53 -5.76
N THR A 338 28.14 -7.26 -5.48
CA THR A 338 28.77 -6.13 -6.16
C THR A 338 29.25 -5.10 -5.14
N PHE A 339 30.52 -4.72 -5.22
CA PHE A 339 31.06 -3.59 -4.45
C PHE A 339 30.46 -2.26 -4.95
N LYS A 340 30.27 -1.31 -4.04
CA LYS A 340 29.88 0.06 -4.40
C LYS A 340 31.00 0.77 -5.18
N GLU A 341 32.24 0.51 -4.82
CA GLU A 341 33.43 1.04 -5.50
C GLU A 341 34.07 -0.01 -6.40
N VAL A 342 34.46 0.40 -7.61
CA VAL A 342 34.84 -0.49 -8.72
C VAL A 342 36.16 -1.26 -8.49
N GLN A 343 36.98 -0.85 -7.51
CA GLN A 343 38.40 -1.25 -7.47
C GLN A 343 38.70 -2.60 -6.79
N ARG A 344 37.73 -3.31 -6.19
CA ARG A 344 38.00 -4.52 -5.38
C ARG A 344 37.58 -5.87 -6.00
N ASN A 345 37.16 -5.89 -7.27
CA ASN A 345 36.54 -7.07 -7.90
C ASN A 345 37.43 -8.31 -8.06
N ASN A 346 38.74 -8.21 -7.82
CA ASN A 346 39.70 -9.29 -8.08
C ASN A 346 40.24 -9.98 -6.82
N TYR A 347 39.80 -9.61 -5.62
CA TYR A 347 40.28 -10.22 -4.37
C TYR A 347 39.33 -11.31 -3.88
N GLN A 348 39.88 -12.32 -3.18
CA GLN A 348 39.03 -13.29 -2.51
C GLN A 348 38.40 -12.60 -1.31
N VAL A 349 37.07 -12.61 -1.23
CA VAL A 349 36.34 -11.86 -0.20
C VAL A 349 35.86 -12.74 0.95
N VAL A 350 35.91 -14.07 0.78
CA VAL A 350 35.48 -15.05 1.80
C VAL A 350 36.69 -15.53 2.59
N LYS A 351 36.59 -15.57 3.92
CA LYS A 351 37.64 -16.10 4.80
C LYS A 351 37.90 -17.58 4.50
N SER A 352 39.17 -17.99 4.52
CA SER A 352 39.58 -19.35 4.17
C SER A 352 38.93 -20.44 5.03
N GLU A 353 38.69 -20.16 6.32
CA GLU A 353 38.02 -21.08 7.24
C GLU A 353 36.62 -21.50 6.77
N PHE A 354 35.87 -20.58 6.14
CA PHE A 354 34.52 -20.86 5.63
C PHE A 354 34.52 -21.53 4.26
N LEU A 355 35.60 -21.37 3.48
CA LEU A 355 35.77 -22.10 2.22
C LEU A 355 35.90 -23.60 2.47
N GLU A 356 36.65 -24.00 3.49
CA GLU A 356 36.78 -25.39 3.90
C GLU A 356 35.52 -25.88 4.61
N LYS A 357 34.94 -25.09 5.52
CA LYS A 357 33.74 -25.47 6.28
C LYS A 357 32.55 -25.79 5.37
N TYR A 358 32.32 -24.98 4.33
CA TYR A 358 31.17 -25.11 3.43
C TYR A 358 31.52 -25.71 2.07
N LYS A 359 32.66 -26.39 1.96
CA LYS A 359 32.99 -27.15 0.77
C LYS A 359 31.90 -28.21 0.53
N PRO A 360 31.42 -28.41 -0.72
CA PRO A 360 30.44 -29.45 -1.00
C PRO A 360 31.02 -30.79 -0.58
N ARG A 361 30.24 -31.60 0.12
CA ARG A 361 30.58 -33.01 0.34
C ARG A 361 30.32 -33.75 -0.97
N ASP A 362 31.35 -34.41 -1.49
CA ASP A 362 31.27 -35.25 -2.69
C ASP A 362 30.33 -36.45 -2.49
#